data_AF-A0A8T2QRY3-F1
#
_entry.id   AF-A0A8T2QRY3-F1
#
_cell.length_a   1.000
_cell.length_b   1.000
_cell.length_c   1.000
_cell.angle_alpha   90.00
_cell.angle_beta   90.00
_cell.angle_gamma   90.00
#
_symmetry.space_group_name_H-M   'P 1'
#
loop_
_entity.id
_entity.type
_entity.pdbx_description
1 polymer ?
#
loop_
_entity_poly.entity_id
_entity_poly.type
_entity_poly.pdbx_seq_one_letter_code
_entity_poly.pdbx_strand_id
1 'polypeptide(L)'
;MSSSFAFCPIAKFSSTNFSTDSLASCSSPGLRSSPFPLQWCAQRISTRFRILKCTASSKERVDSARKLQRSKTDLLAQLIKAENTVEFAKEHVESLDQEFFMIASTYLSMAKKEGNAEVVNRIETILKTAMQEREKILRPEIQLLNQLLRDKGTSDRKRTMDQFQEYLTSDSYFFQLLNRMTLDVENQRKDVEQMKLLAQLRTIGKEAKEVSRALKQAAKKSSPA
;
A
#
# COMPACT_ATOMS: atom_id res chain seq x y z
N MET A 1 2.77 -22.39 -13.33
CA MET A 1 3.24 -21.05 -13.76
C MET A 1 2.55 -20.02 -12.87
N SER A 2 3.15 -19.73 -11.71
CA SER A 2 2.55 -18.85 -10.71
C SER A 2 2.98 -17.41 -10.98
N SER A 3 2.03 -16.57 -11.38
CA SER A 3 2.24 -15.15 -11.60
C SER A 3 2.34 -14.44 -10.23
N SER A 4 3.56 -14.17 -9.76
CA SER A 4 3.78 -13.22 -8.67
C SER A 4 3.37 -11.83 -9.14
N PHE A 5 2.16 -11.41 -8.79
CA PHE A 5 1.73 -10.02 -8.90
C PHE A 5 2.47 -9.20 -7.85
N ALA A 6 3.39 -8.35 -8.31
CA ALA A 6 4.03 -7.34 -7.48
C ALA A 6 2.97 -6.29 -7.11
N PHE A 7 2.28 -6.54 -6.00
CA PHE A 7 1.47 -5.55 -5.31
C PHE A 7 2.44 -4.52 -4.76
N CYS A 8 2.45 -3.29 -5.28
CA CYS A 8 3.17 -2.18 -4.67
C CYS A 8 2.42 -1.81 -3.38
N PRO A 9 2.92 -2.13 -2.18
CA PRO A 9 2.22 -1.84 -0.95
C PRO A 9 2.58 -0.42 -0.53
N ILE A 10 1.73 0.55 -0.86
CA ILE A 10 1.75 1.81 -0.13
C ILE A 10 1.31 1.47 1.30
N ALA A 11 2.27 1.58 2.22
CA ALA A 11 2.15 1.49 3.69
C ALA A 11 1.78 0.11 4.29
N LYS A 12 2.80 -0.73 4.51
CA LYS A 12 2.79 -1.66 5.65
C LYS A 12 2.99 -0.87 6.95
N PHE A 13 1.91 -0.49 7.62
CA PHE A 13 1.95 -0.03 9.00
C PHE A 13 2.19 -1.26 9.89
N SER A 14 3.39 -1.38 10.45
CA SER A 14 3.74 -2.46 11.38
C SER A 14 2.92 -2.30 12.66
N SER A 15 1.92 -3.17 12.83
CA SER A 15 1.30 -3.41 14.13
C SER A 15 2.38 -3.94 15.08
N THR A 16 2.65 -3.18 16.13
CA THR A 16 3.49 -3.59 17.25
C THR A 16 2.83 -4.79 17.94
N ASN A 17 3.57 -5.89 18.02
CA ASN A 17 3.21 -7.02 18.87
C ASN A 17 3.34 -6.58 20.33
N PHE A 18 2.20 -6.48 21.01
CA PHE A 18 2.10 -6.31 22.45
C PHE A 18 2.16 -7.72 23.07
N SER A 19 3.37 -8.21 23.34
CA SER A 19 3.56 -9.41 24.16
C SER A 19 3.46 -9.00 25.63
N THR A 20 2.28 -9.18 26.21
CA THR A 20 2.13 -9.41 27.64
C THR A 20 2.47 -10.87 27.89
N ASP A 21 3.59 -11.15 28.56
CA ASP A 21 3.78 -12.29 29.46
C ASP A 21 5.22 -12.27 29.98
N SER A 22 5.39 -11.74 31.19
CA SER A 22 6.54 -12.07 32.03
C SER A 22 6.08 -11.99 33.48
N LEU A 23 5.43 -13.07 33.91
CA LEU A 23 5.11 -13.34 35.29
C LEU A 23 6.41 -13.63 36.06
N ALA A 24 6.63 -12.82 37.09
CA ALA A 24 7.15 -13.16 38.41
C ALA A 24 8.11 -14.36 38.54
N SER A 25 9.37 -14.07 38.89
CA SER A 25 10.13 -14.90 39.84
C SER A 25 11.28 -14.08 40.45
N CYS A 26 10.95 -13.17 41.36
CA CYS A 26 11.93 -12.56 42.27
C CYS A 26 12.06 -13.44 43.51
N SER A 27 13.08 -14.30 43.52
CA SER A 27 13.53 -15.01 44.71
C SER A 27 14.59 -14.17 45.45
N SER A 28 14.30 -13.83 46.69
CA SER A 28 15.22 -13.36 47.75
C SER A 28 14.79 -14.06 49.05
N PRO A 29 15.58 -14.15 50.15
CA PRO A 29 16.82 -13.41 50.47
C PRO A 29 17.93 -14.21 51.20
N GLY A 30 19.13 -13.63 51.26
CA GLY A 30 20.20 -13.98 52.20
C GLY A 30 20.49 -12.80 53.15
N LEU A 31 20.35 -13.05 54.44
CA LEU A 31 20.41 -12.12 55.58
C LEU A 31 21.76 -11.37 55.70
N ARG A 32 21.70 -10.07 56.04
CA ARG A 32 22.60 -9.47 57.03
C ARG A 32 21.98 -8.22 57.67
N SER A 33 21.82 -8.37 58.98
CA SER A 33 21.55 -7.43 60.06
C SER A 33 22.09 -6.00 59.92
N SER A 34 21.21 -5.03 60.13
CA SER A 34 21.53 -3.83 60.92
C SER A 34 20.25 -3.23 61.55
N PRO A 35 20.31 -2.74 62.81
CA PRO A 35 19.15 -2.21 63.51
C PRO A 35 19.20 -0.67 63.53
N PHE A 36 18.17 -0.01 63.01
CA PHE A 36 17.88 1.39 63.38
C PHE A 36 16.36 1.61 63.49
N PRO A 37 15.89 2.24 64.58
CA PRO A 37 14.48 2.38 64.88
C PRO A 37 13.90 3.74 64.44
N LEU A 38 12.56 3.83 64.54
CA LEU A 38 11.70 5.02 64.47
C LEU A 38 11.36 5.46 63.04
N GLN A 39 10.26 4.96 62.44
CA GLN A 39 8.87 5.23 62.80
C GLN A 39 8.61 6.75 62.78
N TRP A 40 8.08 7.23 61.65
CA TRP A 40 7.07 8.30 61.49
C TRP A 40 6.96 8.64 59.99
N CYS A 41 5.80 8.33 59.40
CA CYS A 41 5.01 9.18 58.50
C CYS A 41 3.96 8.32 57.80
N ALA A 42 2.77 8.32 58.41
CA ALA A 42 1.54 8.03 57.72
C ALA A 42 1.34 9.07 56.60
N GLN A 43 1.45 8.65 55.35
CA GLN A 43 0.89 9.40 54.23
C GLN A 43 -0.09 8.48 53.50
N ARG A 44 -1.33 8.51 53.99
CA ARG A 44 -2.50 7.92 53.35
C ARG A 44 -2.76 8.70 52.05
N ILE A 45 -2.06 8.35 50.97
CA ILE A 45 -2.30 8.92 49.64
C ILE A 45 -3.64 8.38 49.14
N SER A 46 -4.64 9.22 49.25
CA SER A 46 -5.95 9.11 48.61
C SER A 46 -5.80 9.00 47.10
N THR A 47 -5.67 7.78 46.58
CA THR A 47 -5.92 7.47 45.17
C THR A 47 -7.42 7.29 44.96
N ARG A 48 -8.17 8.40 45.03
CA ARG A 48 -9.45 8.48 44.33
C ARG A 48 -9.14 8.42 42.84
N PHE A 49 -9.23 7.21 42.33
CA PHE A 49 -9.33 6.84 40.92
C PHE A 49 -10.24 7.82 40.16
N ARG A 50 -9.66 8.87 39.57
CA ARG A 50 -10.30 9.61 38.48
C ARG A 50 -10.06 8.83 37.19
N ILE A 51 -10.79 7.72 37.02
CA ILE A 51 -11.08 7.20 35.67
C ILE A 51 -12.14 8.14 35.09
N LEU A 52 -11.70 9.33 34.66
CA LEU A 52 -12.50 10.25 33.90
C LEU A 52 -12.38 9.85 32.42
N LYS A 53 -13.34 9.00 32.03
CA LYS A 53 -14.01 8.92 30.72
C LYS A 53 -13.32 9.65 29.55
N CYS A 54 -12.51 8.91 28.79
CA CYS A 54 -12.20 9.19 27.38
C CYS A 54 -12.79 8.12 26.45
N THR A 55 -14.03 7.67 26.68
CA THR A 55 -14.64 6.56 25.91
C THR A 55 -15.53 7.00 24.74
N ALA A 56 -16.04 8.24 24.74
CA ALA A 56 -16.94 8.72 23.69
C ALA A 56 -16.24 8.86 22.33
N SER A 57 -15.05 9.47 22.30
CA SER A 57 -14.24 9.59 21.08
C SER A 57 -13.73 8.24 20.57
N SER A 58 -13.46 7.29 21.46
CA SER A 58 -13.05 5.93 21.07
C SER A 58 -14.18 5.16 20.38
N LYS A 59 -15.40 5.23 20.93
CA LYS A 59 -16.57 4.56 20.35
C LYS A 59 -16.91 5.09 18.96
N GLU A 60 -16.92 6.40 18.76
CA GLU A 60 -17.23 7.01 17.46
C GLU A 60 -16.21 6.61 16.38
N ARG A 61 -14.91 6.56 16.71
CA ARG A 61 -13.86 6.09 15.80
C ARG A 61 -14.00 4.62 15.43
N VAL A 62 -14.38 3.78 16.39
CA VAL A 62 -14.62 2.35 16.13
C VAL A 62 -15.86 2.16 15.26
N ASP A 63 -16.93 2.92 15.51
CA ASP A 63 -18.17 2.82 14.75
C ASP A 63 -17.99 3.34 13.31
N SER A 64 -17.24 4.43 13.10
CA SER A 64 -16.92 4.92 11.75
C SER A 64 -16.04 3.94 10.97
N ALA A 65 -15.02 3.37 11.60
CA ALA A 65 -14.18 2.33 10.99
C ALA A 65 -15.00 1.10 10.60
N ARG A 66 -15.92 0.64 11.47
CA ARG A 66 -16.83 -0.48 11.17
C ARG A 66 -17.77 -0.18 10.01
N LYS A 67 -18.32 1.04 9.94
CA LYS A 67 -19.18 1.47 8.83
C LYS A 67 -18.42 1.48 7.52
N LEU A 68 -17.20 2.02 7.50
CA LEU A 68 -16.34 2.02 6.32
C LEU A 68 -16.04 0.58 5.88
N GLN A 69 -15.62 -0.28 6.81
CA GLN A 69 -15.32 -1.67 6.50
C GLN A 69 -16.52 -2.40 5.90
N ARG A 70 -17.71 -2.26 6.51
CA ARG A 70 -18.96 -2.83 6.00
C ARG A 70 -19.27 -2.35 4.58
N SER A 71 -19.22 -1.04 4.37
CA SER A 71 -19.50 -0.45 3.05
C SER A 71 -18.57 -1.01 1.96
N LYS A 72 -17.28 -1.16 2.24
CA LYS A 72 -16.32 -1.71 1.27
C LYS A 72 -16.49 -3.21 1.06
N THR A 73 -16.80 -3.97 2.12
CA THR A 73 -17.15 -5.39 2.02
C THR A 73 -18.41 -5.59 1.19
N ASP A 74 -19.44 -4.76 1.39
CA ASP A 74 -20.68 -4.81 0.62
C ASP A 74 -20.43 -4.50 -0.86
N LEU A 75 -19.58 -3.53 -1.16
CA LEU A 75 -19.16 -3.23 -2.53
C LEU A 75 -18.44 -4.41 -3.19
N LEU A 76 -17.53 -5.08 -2.47
CA LEU A 76 -16.85 -6.28 -2.97
C LEU A 76 -17.85 -7.42 -3.23
N ALA A 77 -18.81 -7.63 -2.33
CA ALA A 77 -19.84 -8.65 -2.49
C ALA A 77 -20.73 -8.37 -3.71
N GLN A 78 -21.08 -7.10 -3.96
CA GLN A 78 -21.82 -6.69 -5.15
C GLN A 78 -21.01 -6.93 -6.43
N LEU A 79 -19.74 -6.54 -6.46
CA LEU A 79 -18.83 -6.84 -7.58
C LEU A 79 -18.71 -8.34 -7.86
N ILE A 80 -18.70 -9.19 -6.83
CA ILE A 80 -18.66 -10.64 -7.00
C ILE A 80 -19.96 -11.16 -7.64
N LYS A 81 -21.11 -10.58 -7.29
CA LYS A 81 -22.43 -11.02 -7.76
C LYS A 81 -22.84 -10.41 -9.11
N ALA A 82 -22.22 -9.30 -9.52
CA ALA A 82 -22.57 -8.60 -10.75
C ALA A 82 -22.40 -9.51 -11.98
N GLU A 83 -23.38 -9.46 -12.88
CA GLU A 83 -23.33 -10.18 -14.16
C GLU A 83 -22.26 -9.58 -15.08
N ASN A 84 -22.18 -8.24 -15.11
CA ASN A 84 -21.12 -7.50 -15.80
C ASN A 84 -20.24 -6.75 -14.80
N THR A 85 -19.10 -7.34 -14.45
CA THR A 85 -18.15 -6.77 -13.49
C THR A 85 -17.49 -5.50 -13.99
N VAL A 86 -17.31 -5.35 -15.31
CA VAL A 86 -16.66 -4.18 -15.93
C VAL A 86 -17.56 -2.96 -15.83
N GLU A 87 -18.83 -3.09 -16.22
CA GLU A 87 -19.80 -1.99 -16.14
C GLU A 87 -20.02 -1.55 -14.69
N PHE A 88 -20.21 -2.49 -13.78
CA PHE A 88 -20.37 -2.18 -12.35
C PHE A 88 -19.13 -1.47 -11.78
N ALA A 89 -17.93 -1.92 -12.12
CA ALA A 89 -16.69 -1.26 -11.68
C ALA A 89 -16.56 0.16 -12.23
N LYS A 90 -16.99 0.39 -13.47
CA LYS A 90 -16.98 1.71 -14.11
C LYS A 90 -17.96 2.68 -13.43
N GLU A 91 -19.17 2.23 -13.11
CA GLU A 91 -20.18 3.04 -12.40
C GLU A 91 -19.72 3.43 -10.99
N HIS A 92 -18.96 2.55 -10.33
CA HIS A 92 -18.49 2.74 -8.96
C HIS A 92 -17.01 3.14 -8.85
N VAL A 93 -16.40 3.69 -9.91
CA VAL A 93 -14.95 3.95 -9.97
C VAL A 93 -14.42 4.86 -8.86
N GLU A 94 -15.25 5.77 -8.34
CA GLU A 94 -14.91 6.64 -7.21
C GLU A 94 -14.81 5.89 -5.88
N SER A 95 -15.61 4.83 -5.72
CA SER A 95 -15.63 4.00 -4.52
C SER A 95 -14.51 2.94 -4.51
N LEU A 96 -13.86 2.71 -5.66
CA LEU A 96 -12.68 1.84 -5.84
C LEU A 96 -11.39 2.55 -5.39
N ASP A 97 -11.35 2.90 -4.10
CA ASP A 97 -10.24 3.59 -3.44
C ASP A 97 -9.25 2.63 -2.77
N GLN A 98 -8.22 3.21 -2.14
CA GLN A 98 -7.18 2.44 -1.46
C GLN A 98 -7.78 1.52 -0.37
N GLU A 99 -8.75 2.02 0.39
CA GLU A 99 -9.42 1.30 1.47
C GLU A 99 -10.18 0.09 0.94
N PHE A 100 -10.88 0.24 -0.20
CA PHE A 100 -11.49 -0.89 -0.89
C PHE A 100 -10.46 -1.99 -1.22
N PHE A 101 -9.35 -1.63 -1.87
CA PHE A 101 -8.33 -2.61 -2.27
C PHE A 101 -7.63 -3.26 -1.06
N MET A 102 -7.41 -2.51 0.03
CA MET A 102 -6.87 -3.07 1.28
C MET A 102 -7.81 -4.13 1.87
N ILE A 103 -9.10 -3.82 1.98
CA ILE A 103 -10.09 -4.75 2.53
C ILE A 103 -10.22 -5.98 1.63
N ALA A 104 -10.32 -5.80 0.31
CA ALA A 104 -10.43 -6.92 -0.61
C ALA A 104 -9.18 -7.81 -0.63
N SER A 105 -7.98 -7.23 -0.48
CA SER A 105 -6.74 -8.01 -0.35
C SER A 105 -6.71 -8.86 0.93
N THR A 106 -7.38 -8.40 2.00
CA THR A 106 -7.54 -9.16 3.24
C THR A 106 -8.43 -10.38 3.00
N TYR A 107 -9.57 -10.21 2.32
CA TYR A 107 -10.44 -11.33 1.94
C TYR A 107 -9.77 -12.31 0.99
N LEU A 108 -9.01 -11.82 0.01
CA LEU A 108 -8.21 -12.67 -0.88
C LEU A 108 -7.20 -13.52 -0.08
N SER A 109 -6.53 -12.91 0.91
CA SER A 109 -5.58 -13.61 1.77
C SER A 109 -6.25 -14.66 2.64
N MET A 110 -7.46 -14.39 3.15
CA MET A 110 -8.27 -15.37 3.89
C MET A 110 -8.67 -16.56 3.00
N ALA A 111 -9.20 -16.29 1.81
CA ALA A 111 -9.57 -17.34 0.84
C ALA A 111 -8.37 -18.23 0.45
N LYS A 112 -7.17 -17.63 0.30
CA LYS A 112 -5.93 -18.38 0.07
C LYS A 112 -5.57 -19.30 1.24
N LYS A 113 -5.73 -18.84 2.48
CA LYS A 113 -5.46 -19.64 3.69
C LYS A 113 -6.46 -20.79 3.85
N GLU A 114 -7.71 -20.57 3.45
CA GLU A 114 -8.76 -21.60 3.46
C GLU A 114 -8.62 -22.61 2.32
N GLY A 115 -7.73 -22.37 1.35
CA GLY A 115 -7.50 -23.27 0.21
C GLY A 115 -8.62 -23.25 -0.84
N ASN A 116 -9.51 -22.26 -0.80
CA ASN A 116 -10.61 -22.15 -1.76
C ASN A 116 -10.15 -21.50 -3.07
N ALA A 117 -9.56 -22.31 -3.96
CA ALA A 117 -8.98 -21.84 -5.21
C ALA A 117 -9.99 -21.14 -6.14
N GLU A 118 -11.26 -21.56 -6.14
CA GLU A 118 -12.30 -20.93 -6.95
C GLU A 118 -12.58 -19.49 -6.51
N VAL A 119 -12.77 -19.29 -5.19
CA VAL A 119 -13.00 -17.96 -4.62
C VAL A 119 -11.77 -17.06 -4.82
N VAL A 120 -10.57 -17.61 -4.65
CA VAL A 120 -9.31 -16.89 -4.91
C VAL A 120 -9.27 -16.37 -6.35
N ASN A 121 -9.48 -17.24 -7.34
CA ASN A 121 -9.45 -16.86 -8.75
C ASN A 121 -10.52 -15.82 -9.09
N ARG A 122 -11.72 -15.95 -8.52
CA ARG A 122 -12.81 -14.99 -8.72
C ARG A 122 -12.46 -13.62 -8.16
N ILE A 123 -11.98 -13.55 -6.91
CA ILE A 123 -11.57 -12.28 -6.28
C ILE A 123 -10.40 -11.65 -7.04
N GLU A 124 -9.39 -12.42 -7.46
CA GLU A 124 -8.25 -11.89 -8.23
C GLU A 124 -8.69 -11.29 -9.57
N THR A 125 -9.60 -11.96 -10.28
CA THR A 125 -10.13 -11.48 -11.57
C THR A 125 -10.91 -10.18 -11.40
N ILE A 126 -11.75 -10.09 -10.36
CA ILE A 126 -12.52 -8.89 -10.04
C ILE A 126 -11.61 -7.74 -9.65
N LEU A 127 -10.61 -7.98 -8.79
CA LEU A 127 -9.68 -6.93 -8.38
C LEU A 127 -8.84 -6.41 -9.54
N LYS A 128 -8.45 -7.30 -10.46
CA LYS A 128 -7.79 -6.89 -11.70
C LYS A 128 -8.68 -5.98 -12.53
N THR A 129 -9.94 -6.36 -12.72
CA THR A 129 -10.92 -5.58 -13.50
C THR A 129 -11.19 -4.22 -12.86
N ALA A 130 -11.46 -4.20 -11.55
CA ALA A 130 -11.68 -2.97 -10.78
C ALA A 130 -10.47 -2.02 -10.86
N MET A 131 -9.24 -2.57 -10.77
CA MET A 131 -8.02 -1.77 -10.90
C MET A 131 -7.89 -1.19 -12.31
N GLN A 132 -8.19 -1.95 -13.36
CA GLN A 132 -8.14 -1.47 -14.74
C GLN A 132 -9.13 -0.32 -14.98
N GLU A 133 -10.36 -0.41 -14.48
CA GLU A 133 -11.32 0.68 -14.59
C GLU A 133 -10.88 1.92 -13.79
N ARG A 134 -10.31 1.72 -12.59
CA ARG A 134 -9.75 2.81 -11.79
C ARG A 134 -8.55 3.47 -12.48
N GLU A 135 -7.73 2.72 -13.19
CA GLU A 135 -6.56 3.25 -13.90
C GLU A 135 -6.93 4.20 -15.03
N LYS A 136 -8.08 3.99 -15.70
CA LYS A 136 -8.52 4.83 -16.82
C LYS A 136 -8.77 6.29 -16.44
N ILE A 137 -9.10 6.56 -15.18
CA ILE A 137 -9.32 7.93 -14.69
C ILE A 137 -8.06 8.56 -14.09
N LEU A 138 -6.97 7.81 -13.98
CA LEU A 138 -5.69 8.38 -13.53
C LEU A 138 -5.11 9.30 -14.60
N ARG A 139 -4.21 10.18 -14.18
CA ARG A 139 -3.45 11.01 -15.11
C ARG A 139 -2.63 10.13 -16.07
N PRO A 140 -2.52 10.49 -17.36
CA PRO A 140 -1.82 9.69 -18.37
C PRO A 140 -0.39 9.31 -17.99
N GLU A 141 0.34 10.18 -17.28
CA GLU A 141 1.70 9.90 -16.83
C GLU A 141 1.76 8.78 -15.78
N ILE A 142 0.72 8.67 -14.93
CA ILE A 142 0.58 7.59 -13.96
C ILE A 142 0.19 6.29 -14.68
N GLN A 143 -0.70 6.37 -15.68
CA GLN A 143 -1.07 5.23 -16.51
C GLN A 143 0.15 4.65 -17.23
N LEU A 144 0.96 5.53 -17.85
CA LEU A 144 2.23 5.17 -18.50
C LEU A 144 3.15 4.43 -17.52
N LEU A 145 3.38 4.98 -16.31
CA LEU A 145 4.26 4.35 -15.34
C LEU A 145 3.75 2.97 -14.89
N ASN A 146 2.46 2.84 -14.61
CA ASN A 146 1.85 1.56 -14.23
C ASN A 146 2.00 0.52 -15.35
N GLN A 147 1.83 0.93 -16.61
CA GLN A 147 2.01 0.05 -17.77
C GLN A 147 3.47 -0.41 -17.90
N LEU A 148 4.43 0.52 -17.80
CA LEU A 148 5.86 0.21 -17.87
C LEU A 148 6.34 -0.71 -16.74
N LEU A 149 5.71 -0.65 -15.56
CA LEU A 149 5.99 -1.56 -14.45
C LEU A 149 5.45 -2.97 -14.67
N ARG A 150 4.42 -3.14 -15.51
CA ARG A 150 3.86 -4.45 -15.87
C ARG A 150 4.62 -5.10 -17.02
N ASP A 151 5.17 -4.29 -17.92
CA ASP A 151 5.91 -4.74 -19.09
C ASP A 151 7.25 -5.38 -18.71
N LYS A 152 7.34 -6.70 -18.90
CA LYS A 152 8.51 -7.50 -18.48
C LYS A 152 9.74 -7.26 -19.36
N GLY A 153 9.55 -6.96 -20.64
CA GLY A 153 10.62 -6.81 -21.63
C GLY A 153 10.89 -5.37 -22.07
N THR A 154 12.13 -5.11 -22.49
CA THR A 154 12.51 -3.82 -23.10
C THR A 154 11.74 -3.54 -24.40
N SER A 155 11.43 -4.57 -25.19
CA SER A 155 10.63 -4.40 -26.41
C SER A 155 9.20 -3.94 -26.11
N ASP A 156 8.55 -4.52 -25.10
CA ASP A 156 7.19 -4.14 -24.70
C ASP A 156 7.16 -2.73 -24.14
N ARG A 157 8.12 -2.40 -23.26
CA ARG A 157 8.28 -1.05 -22.71
C ARG A 157 8.51 -0.01 -23.80
N LYS A 158 9.30 -0.33 -24.84
CA LYS A 158 9.51 0.58 -25.97
C LYS A 158 8.21 0.87 -26.72
N ARG A 159 7.40 -0.15 -27.00
CA ARG A 159 6.08 0.03 -27.63
C ARG A 159 5.16 0.91 -26.77
N THR A 160 5.16 0.69 -25.46
CA THR A 160 4.43 1.54 -24.52
C THR A 160 4.96 2.99 -24.56
N MET A 161 6.28 3.20 -24.53
CA MET A 161 6.85 4.56 -24.64
C MET A 161 6.50 5.23 -25.98
N ASP A 162 6.41 4.47 -27.07
CA ASP A 162 6.02 4.97 -28.38
C ASP A 162 4.56 5.43 -28.43
N GLN A 163 3.66 4.78 -27.67
CA GLN A 163 2.26 5.19 -27.54
C GLN A 163 2.08 6.47 -26.72
N PHE A 164 2.99 6.74 -25.78
CA PHE A 164 2.90 7.86 -24.83
C PHE A 164 4.02 8.90 -25.04
N GLN A 165 4.54 9.06 -26.26
CA GLN A 165 5.69 9.93 -26.55
C GLN A 165 5.48 11.38 -26.10
N GLU A 166 4.25 11.88 -26.16
CA GLU A 166 3.88 13.24 -25.73
C GLU A 166 4.24 13.51 -24.27
N TYR A 167 4.15 12.49 -23.41
CA TYR A 167 4.42 12.59 -21.98
C TYR A 167 5.90 12.35 -21.62
N LEU A 168 6.76 12.05 -22.61
CA LEU A 168 8.18 11.76 -22.42
C LEU A 168 9.10 12.95 -22.74
N THR A 169 8.55 14.17 -22.77
CA THR A 169 9.37 15.39 -22.85
C THR A 169 10.23 15.53 -21.59
N SER A 170 11.45 16.07 -21.70
CA SER A 170 12.39 16.03 -20.56
C SER A 170 11.92 16.82 -19.33
N ASP A 171 11.04 17.80 -19.54
CA ASP A 171 10.47 18.62 -18.46
C ASP A 171 9.07 18.14 -18.03
N SER A 172 8.67 16.95 -18.52
CA SER A 172 7.36 16.35 -18.19
C SER A 172 7.24 15.97 -16.72
N TYR A 173 5.99 15.95 -16.26
CA TYR A 173 5.62 15.46 -14.93
C TYR A 173 6.01 13.98 -14.72
N PHE A 174 6.06 13.19 -15.79
CA PHE A 174 6.44 11.77 -15.73
C PHE A 174 7.79 11.55 -15.06
N PHE A 175 8.83 12.32 -15.43
CA PHE A 175 10.15 12.17 -14.83
C PHE A 175 10.19 12.58 -13.36
N GLN A 176 9.40 13.59 -12.96
CA GLN A 176 9.27 14.00 -11.57
C GLN A 176 8.60 12.91 -10.73
N LEU A 177 7.52 12.34 -11.24
CA LEU A 177 6.81 11.22 -10.63
C LEU A 177 7.73 10.00 -10.46
N LEU A 178 8.43 9.60 -11.51
CA LEU A 178 9.35 8.47 -11.50
C LEU A 178 10.48 8.67 -10.49
N ASN A 179 11.06 9.87 -10.43
CA ASN A 179 12.12 10.20 -9.48
C ASN A 179 11.61 10.14 -8.03
N ARG A 180 10.44 10.73 -7.76
CA ARG A 180 9.81 10.67 -6.44
C ARG A 180 9.56 9.24 -6.00
N MET A 181 8.95 8.40 -6.85
CA MET A 181 8.70 6.99 -6.53
C MET A 181 10.00 6.22 -6.30
N THR A 182 11.05 6.50 -7.08
CA THR A 182 12.36 5.87 -6.88
C THR A 182 12.90 6.22 -5.49
N LEU A 183 12.87 7.50 -5.10
CA LEU A 183 13.32 7.95 -3.77
C LEU A 183 12.45 7.37 -2.64
N ASP A 184 11.14 7.32 -2.82
CA ASP A 184 10.21 6.74 -1.84
C ASP A 184 10.52 5.25 -1.62
N VAL A 185 10.81 4.50 -2.68
CA VAL A 185 11.21 3.08 -2.60
C VAL A 185 12.61 2.94 -1.98
N GLU A 186 13.57 3.82 -2.29
CA GLU A 186 14.91 3.80 -1.68
C GLU A 186 14.87 4.01 -0.16
N ASN A 187 13.93 4.84 0.31
CA ASN A 187 13.76 5.17 1.73
C ASN A 187 13.02 4.08 2.52
N GLN A 188 12.43 3.08 1.86
CA GLN A 188 11.80 1.95 2.54
C GLN A 188 12.85 0.97 3.11
N ARG A 189 12.40 0.08 4.00
CA ARG A 189 13.28 -0.98 4.54
C ARG A 189 13.82 -1.83 3.39
N LYS A 190 15.11 -2.16 3.47
CA LYS A 190 15.78 -2.96 2.45
C LYS A 190 15.29 -4.40 2.50
N ASP A 191 14.54 -4.79 1.48
CA ASP A 191 14.12 -6.17 1.26
C ASP A 191 14.37 -6.59 -0.21
N VAL A 192 14.21 -7.89 -0.49
CA VAL A 192 14.50 -8.44 -1.83
C VAL A 192 13.56 -7.88 -2.90
N GLU A 193 12.30 -7.64 -2.57
CA GLU A 193 11.29 -7.16 -3.52
C GLU A 193 11.46 -5.67 -3.81
N GLN A 194 11.82 -4.89 -2.78
CA GLN A 194 12.19 -3.48 -2.86
C GLN A 194 13.41 -3.28 -3.77
N MET A 195 14.44 -4.11 -3.63
CA MET A 195 15.61 -4.04 -4.53
C MET A 195 15.25 -4.35 -5.99
N LYS A 196 14.38 -5.35 -6.23
CA LYS A 196 13.89 -5.67 -7.57
C LYS A 196 13.10 -4.52 -8.18
N LEU A 197 12.15 -3.96 -7.42
CA LEU A 197 11.34 -2.82 -7.85
C LEU A 197 12.22 -1.60 -8.14
N LEU A 198 13.21 -1.32 -7.28
CA LEU A 198 14.14 -0.22 -7.47
C LEU A 198 14.97 -0.40 -8.76
N ALA A 199 15.48 -1.61 -9.00
CA ALA A 199 16.21 -1.93 -10.22
C ALA A 199 15.33 -1.73 -11.47
N GLN A 200 14.05 -2.12 -11.39
CA GLN A 200 13.09 -1.93 -12.46
C GLN A 200 12.81 -0.44 -12.71
N LEU A 201 12.51 0.36 -11.68
CA LEU A 201 12.28 1.80 -11.80
C LEU A 201 13.48 2.53 -12.41
N ARG A 202 14.70 2.17 -12.00
CA ARG A 202 15.94 2.74 -12.56
C ARG A 202 16.13 2.35 -14.02
N THR A 203 15.78 1.13 -14.40
CA THR A 203 15.84 0.66 -15.80
C THR A 203 14.85 1.43 -16.66
N ILE A 204 13.60 1.54 -16.21
CA ILE A 204 12.56 2.35 -16.89
C ILE A 204 13.03 3.80 -17.05
N GLY A 205 13.62 4.38 -16.01
CA GLY A 205 14.12 5.76 -16.05
C GLY A 205 15.27 5.98 -17.04
N LYS A 206 16.13 4.98 -17.25
CA LYS A 206 17.19 5.06 -18.28
C LYS A 206 16.58 4.98 -19.68
N GLU A 207 15.76 3.98 -19.93
CA GLU A 207 15.09 3.77 -21.22
C GLU A 207 14.23 5.00 -21.61
N ALA A 208 13.45 5.55 -20.69
CA ALA A 208 12.62 6.73 -20.94
C ALA A 208 13.46 7.98 -21.24
N LYS A 209 14.62 8.16 -20.58
CA LYS A 209 15.54 9.27 -20.87
C LYS A 209 16.16 9.15 -22.25
N GLU A 210 16.48 7.93 -22.69
CA GLU A 210 16.99 7.69 -24.05
C GLU A 210 15.96 8.05 -25.11
N VAL A 211 14.70 7.63 -24.93
CA VAL A 211 13.58 8.01 -25.81
C VAL A 211 13.39 9.53 -25.82
N SER A 212 13.38 10.19 -24.66
CA SER A 212 13.25 11.65 -24.55
C SER A 212 14.36 12.39 -25.31
N ARG A 213 15.61 11.92 -25.22
CA ARG A 213 16.74 12.48 -25.96
C ARG A 213 16.58 12.30 -27.47
N ALA A 214 16.14 11.12 -27.91
CA ALA A 214 15.87 10.85 -29.32
C ALA A 214 14.79 11.78 -29.88
N LEU A 215 13.68 11.99 -29.14
CA LEU A 215 12.62 12.92 -29.51
C LEU A 215 13.13 14.36 -29.63
N LYS A 216 13.96 14.82 -28.68
CA LYS A 216 14.58 16.15 -28.74
C LYS A 216 15.50 16.32 -29.96
N GLN A 217 16.28 15.29 -30.29
CA GLN A 217 17.16 15.32 -31.47
C GLN A 217 16.36 15.32 -32.78
N ALA A 218 15.26 14.56 -32.84
CA ALA A 218 14.36 14.55 -33.99
C ALA A 218 13.72 15.93 -34.21
N ALA A 219 13.21 16.56 -33.13
CA ALA A 219 12.62 17.90 -33.18
C ALA A 219 13.62 18.97 -33.65
N LYS A 220 14.89 18.87 -33.24
CA LYS A 220 15.95 19.80 -33.70
C LYS A 220 16.25 19.65 -35.20
N LYS A 221 16.18 18.43 -35.75
CA LYS A 221 16.44 18.16 -37.16
C LYS A 221 15.29 18.61 -38.07
N SER A 222 14.06 18.65 -37.56
CA SER A 222 12.87 19.00 -38.34
C SER A 222 12.56 20.50 -38.41
N SER A 223 13.34 21.36 -37.75
CA SER A 223 13.18 22.82 -37.85
C SER A 223 14.11 23.36 -38.95
N PRO A 224 13.63 23.59 -40.19
CA PRO A 224 14.42 24.25 -41.22
C PRO A 224 14.72 25.69 -40.78
N ALA A 225 15.97 26.10 -40.99
CA ALA A 225 16.46 27.46 -40.73
C ALA A 225 15.89 28.46 -41.74
#